data_AF-A0A2P2KQQ2-F1
#
_entry.id   AF-A0A2P2KQQ2-F1
#
_cell.length_a   1.000
_cell.length_b   1.000
_cell.length_c   1.000
_cell.angle_alpha   90.00
_cell.angle_beta   90.00
_cell.angle_gamma   90.00
#
_symmetry.space_group_name_H-M   'P 1'
#
loop_
_entity.id
_entity.type
_entity.pdbx_description
1 polymer ?
#
loop_
_entity_poly.entity_id
_entity_poly.type
_entity_poly.pdbx_seq_one_letter_code
_entity_poly.pdbx_strand_id
1 'polypeptide(L)'
;MFKKAVDAKSHQRLSGADRKKLKRTIRNKFPCPSDTDIDVLLPPKAEITVSKFQNRVHVYSVEGGFPMFFDVDGRGSEIFPTVFALWKVPEMLPSFMLKGGEVSRYVIGGADLMFPGISIPSEGLPSFLAGEPWAVKVPGNAAPIAVGSTTMSSVEAIKAGLRGKALRVTHYYRDSLWNSVEGHHVPNAGFLEDVVLEDPALLVSVQTASSCEVVSDAPYDESHDIGSKEVGELAHSSDVVSETNPASVTEAGPAHDKMEQLSADVGDLQVKDDIPMDESTVDEKHTLSIEDVDTCLDYCLLQALHTTVKDKDLPMPGSTLW
;
A
#
# COMPACT_ATOMS: atom_id res chain seq x y z
N MET A 1 2.97 15.06 -16.24
CA MET A 1 3.96 15.60 -17.22
C MET A 1 3.67 15.12 -18.64
N PHE A 2 3.60 13.81 -18.89
CA PHE A 2 3.32 13.23 -20.22
C PHE A 2 1.82 13.27 -20.59
N LYS A 3 1.14 14.40 -20.37
CA LYS A 3 -0.32 14.56 -20.62
C LYS A 3 -0.66 14.76 -22.10
N LYS A 4 0.33 15.10 -22.93
CA LYS A 4 0.23 15.16 -24.38
C LYS A 4 1.26 14.19 -24.95
N ALA A 5 0.96 13.62 -26.12
CA ALA A 5 1.95 12.87 -26.88
C ALA A 5 3.18 13.76 -27.13
N VAL A 6 4.37 13.21 -26.87
CA VAL A 6 5.66 13.84 -27.16
C VAL A 6 6.53 12.77 -27.78
N ASP A 7 7.00 13.01 -29.00
CA ASP A 7 7.89 12.07 -29.67
C ASP A 7 9.34 12.21 -29.16
N ALA A 8 10.05 11.09 -29.08
CA ALA A 8 11.47 11.09 -28.80
C ALA A 8 12.24 11.72 -29.98
N LYS A 9 13.07 12.72 -29.69
CA LYS A 9 13.94 13.37 -30.68
C LYS A 9 15.11 12.47 -31.09
N SER A 10 15.59 11.64 -30.17
CA SER A 10 16.63 10.65 -30.46
C SER A 10 16.57 9.48 -29.48
N HIS A 11 16.99 8.32 -29.96
CA HIS A 11 17.13 7.09 -29.18
C HIS A 11 18.59 6.63 -29.22
N GLN A 12 19.17 6.28 -28.07
CA GLN A 12 20.59 5.94 -27.96
C GLN A 12 20.81 4.80 -26.94
N ARG A 13 21.64 3.81 -27.27
CA ARG A 13 22.11 2.80 -26.31
C ARG A 13 23.09 3.45 -25.31
N LEU A 14 22.89 3.24 -24.01
CA LEU A 14 23.78 3.79 -22.98
C LEU A 14 25.11 3.04 -22.92
N SER A 15 26.21 3.78 -22.75
CA SER A 15 27.53 3.18 -22.54
C SER A 15 27.60 2.46 -21.18
N GLY A 16 28.52 1.51 -21.03
CA GLY A 16 28.75 0.84 -19.75
C GLY A 16 29.14 1.78 -18.60
N ALA A 17 29.73 2.94 -18.90
CA ALA A 17 30.03 3.99 -17.92
C ALA A 17 28.77 4.74 -17.51
N ASP A 18 27.92 5.14 -18.47
CA ASP A 18 26.67 5.84 -18.21
C ASP A 18 25.66 4.96 -17.46
N ARG A 19 25.61 3.66 -17.76
CA ARG A 19 24.80 2.68 -17.00
C ARG A 19 25.22 2.61 -15.53
N LYS A 20 26.54 2.61 -15.24
CA LYS A 20 27.06 2.67 -13.85
C LYS A 20 26.73 4.00 -13.18
N LYS A 21 26.83 5.12 -13.90
CA LYS A 21 26.44 6.44 -13.41
C LYS A 21 24.95 6.50 -13.06
N LEU A 22 24.08 6.01 -13.94
CA LEU A 22 22.63 5.95 -13.75
C LEU A 22 22.27 5.14 -12.49
N LYS A 23 22.82 3.93 -12.33
CA LYS A 23 22.61 3.11 -11.11
C LYS A 23 23.06 3.84 -9.84
N ARG A 24 24.21 4.53 -9.87
CA ARG A 24 24.69 5.33 -8.73
C ARG A 24 23.75 6.50 -8.41
N THR A 25 23.25 7.21 -9.42
CA THR A 25 22.28 8.29 -9.23
C THR A 25 20.98 7.74 -8.61
N ILE A 26 20.47 6.61 -9.09
CA ILE A 26 19.27 5.94 -8.57
C ILE A 26 19.46 5.54 -7.10
N ARG A 27 20.54 4.82 -6.75
CA ARG A 27 20.84 4.43 -5.35
C ARG A 27 20.98 5.65 -4.43
N ASN A 28 21.59 6.73 -4.91
CA ASN A 28 21.72 7.97 -4.14
C ASN A 28 20.38 8.71 -3.92
N LYS A 29 19.41 8.55 -4.84
CA LYS A 29 18.08 9.19 -4.77
C LYS A 29 17.05 8.37 -4.01
N PHE A 30 17.16 7.05 -4.08
CA PHE A 30 16.21 6.10 -3.50
C PHE A 30 16.99 5.13 -2.60
N PRO A 31 17.04 5.37 -1.28
CA PRO A 31 17.83 4.56 -0.35
C PRO A 31 17.11 3.30 0.17
N CYS A 32 15.80 3.19 -0.04
CA CYS A 32 14.99 2.03 0.36
C CYS A 32 15.23 0.75 -0.47
N PRO A 33 15.25 0.78 -1.83
CA PRO A 33 15.45 -0.42 -2.63
C PRO A 33 16.86 -0.99 -2.49
N SER A 34 16.94 -2.32 -2.41
CA SER A 34 18.21 -3.05 -2.37
C SER A 34 18.93 -3.05 -3.71
N ASP A 35 20.20 -3.46 -3.71
CA ASP A 35 20.98 -3.64 -4.95
C ASP A 35 20.37 -4.69 -5.88
N THR A 36 19.76 -5.73 -5.31
CA THR A 36 18.98 -6.74 -6.03
C THR A 36 17.74 -6.15 -6.70
N ASP A 37 17.03 -5.23 -6.05
CA ASP A 37 15.85 -4.58 -6.62
C ASP A 37 16.22 -3.64 -7.79
N ILE A 38 17.33 -2.89 -7.64
CA ILE A 38 17.87 -2.07 -8.72
C ILE A 38 18.32 -2.94 -9.92
N ASP A 39 18.81 -4.15 -9.67
CA ASP A 39 19.18 -5.11 -10.70
C ASP A 39 17.97 -5.80 -11.36
N VAL A 40 16.84 -5.97 -10.66
CA VAL A 40 15.55 -6.39 -11.26
C VAL A 40 15.02 -5.35 -12.26
N LEU A 41 15.19 -4.07 -11.93
CA LEU A 41 14.75 -2.96 -12.79
C LEU A 41 15.73 -2.68 -13.93
N LEU A 42 17.04 -2.70 -13.67
CA LEU A 42 18.10 -2.39 -14.64
C LEU A 42 19.11 -3.54 -14.71
N PRO A 43 18.81 -4.66 -15.37
CA PRO A 43 19.65 -5.86 -15.29
C PRO A 43 21.09 -5.61 -15.76
N PRO A 44 22.11 -6.14 -15.06
CA PRO A 44 23.51 -5.85 -15.37
C PRO A 44 23.93 -6.36 -16.76
N LYS A 45 23.32 -7.46 -17.23
CA LYS A 45 23.55 -8.02 -18.57
C LYS A 45 22.64 -7.45 -19.66
N ALA A 46 21.51 -6.83 -19.30
CA ALA A 46 20.59 -6.28 -20.28
C ALA A 46 21.11 -4.94 -20.83
N GLU A 47 20.71 -4.66 -22.06
CA GLU A 47 20.97 -3.38 -22.69
C GLU A 47 19.98 -2.33 -22.16
N ILE A 48 20.48 -1.10 -21.97
CA ILE A 48 19.66 0.02 -21.50
C ILE A 48 19.77 1.12 -22.53
N THR A 49 18.62 1.60 -22.98
CA THR A 49 18.50 2.69 -23.96
C THR A 49 18.02 3.96 -23.28
N VAL A 50 18.33 5.10 -23.87
CA VAL A 50 17.83 6.42 -23.49
C VAL A 50 17.13 7.08 -24.66
N SER A 51 15.83 7.35 -24.49
CA SER A 51 15.03 8.18 -25.37
C SER A 51 15.08 9.62 -24.88
N LYS A 52 15.55 10.55 -25.72
CA LYS A 52 15.68 11.97 -25.40
C LYS A 52 14.57 12.76 -26.08
N PHE A 53 13.78 13.50 -25.31
CA PHE A 53 12.61 14.24 -25.79
C PHE A 53 12.95 15.73 -25.96
N GLN A 54 12.10 16.45 -26.71
CA GLN A 54 12.36 17.86 -27.06
C GLN A 54 12.39 18.79 -25.83
N ASN A 55 11.66 18.43 -24.78
CA ASN A 55 11.59 19.11 -23.48
C ASN A 55 12.76 18.76 -22.53
N ARG A 56 13.88 18.23 -23.05
CA ARG A 56 15.10 17.77 -22.31
C ARG A 56 14.92 16.52 -21.45
N VAL A 57 13.74 15.93 -21.46
CA VAL A 57 13.44 14.72 -20.69
C VAL A 57 14.21 13.54 -21.26
N HIS A 58 14.77 12.72 -20.38
CA HIS A 58 15.40 11.46 -20.74
C HIS A 58 14.58 10.32 -20.14
N VAL A 59 14.13 9.37 -20.97
CA VAL A 59 13.48 8.14 -20.51
C VAL A 59 14.46 6.98 -20.70
N TYR A 60 14.66 6.20 -19.65
CA TYR A 60 15.55 5.05 -19.60
C TYR A 60 14.74 3.76 -19.66
N SER A 61 14.96 2.97 -20.70
CA SER A 61 14.27 1.70 -20.95
C SER A 61 15.24 0.54 -21.01
N VAL A 62 14.78 -0.64 -20.58
CA VAL A 62 15.48 -1.90 -20.88
C VAL A 62 15.13 -2.29 -22.32
N GLU A 63 16.11 -2.70 -23.11
CA GLU A 63 15.87 -3.13 -24.51
C GLU A 63 14.88 -4.31 -24.55
N GLY A 64 13.88 -4.22 -25.44
CA GLY A 64 12.79 -5.19 -25.51
C GLY A 64 11.81 -5.18 -24.32
N GLY A 65 11.87 -4.16 -23.46
CA GLY A 65 11.02 -4.05 -22.27
C GLY A 65 10.50 -2.65 -21.97
N PHE A 66 9.86 -2.51 -20.82
CA PHE A 66 9.20 -1.28 -20.36
C PHE A 66 10.23 -0.17 -19.98
N PRO A 67 9.84 1.12 -20.09
CA PRO A 67 10.61 2.23 -19.52
C PRO A 67 10.61 2.10 -17.99
N MET A 68 11.78 2.20 -17.36
CA MET A 68 11.96 1.99 -15.93
C MET A 68 12.13 3.31 -15.16
N PHE A 69 12.82 4.28 -15.75
CA PHE A 69 13.07 5.58 -15.12
C PHE A 69 12.91 6.70 -16.14
N PHE A 70 12.58 7.90 -15.66
CA PHE A 70 12.66 9.13 -16.44
C PHE A 70 13.28 10.25 -15.62
N ASP A 71 14.02 11.12 -16.30
CA ASP A 71 14.74 12.26 -15.75
C ASP A 71 14.18 13.54 -16.38
N VAL A 72 13.61 14.40 -15.54
CA VAL A 72 12.82 15.57 -15.96
C VAL A 72 13.68 16.69 -16.53
N ASP A 73 14.89 16.89 -15.99
CA ASP A 73 15.79 17.97 -16.41
C ASP A 73 16.91 17.50 -17.36
N GLY A 74 17.08 16.18 -17.50
CA GLY A 74 18.10 15.54 -18.32
C GLY A 74 19.51 15.61 -17.71
N ARG A 75 19.64 16.06 -16.45
CA ARG A 75 20.90 16.22 -15.70
C ARG A 75 21.07 15.17 -14.61
N GLY A 76 20.04 14.39 -14.33
CA GLY A 76 19.98 13.39 -13.26
C GLY A 76 19.60 13.96 -11.90
N SER A 77 19.04 15.17 -11.83
CA SER A 77 18.65 15.80 -10.55
C SER A 77 17.19 15.50 -10.16
N GLU A 78 16.30 15.47 -11.16
CA GLU A 78 14.87 15.14 -11.04
C GLU A 78 14.57 13.81 -11.77
N ILE A 79 15.25 12.74 -11.37
CA ILE A 79 14.95 11.36 -11.80
C ILE A 79 13.83 10.75 -10.95
N PHE A 80 12.94 10.00 -11.60
CA PHE A 80 11.83 9.26 -11.01
C PHE A 80 11.72 7.85 -11.64
N PRO A 81 11.27 6.83 -10.90
CA PRO A 81 10.81 5.57 -11.48
C PRO A 81 9.50 5.78 -12.27
N THR A 82 9.25 4.93 -13.27
CA THR A 82 7.93 4.85 -13.94
C THR A 82 6.94 4.05 -13.10
N VAL A 83 5.64 4.09 -13.45
CA VAL A 83 4.66 3.17 -12.84
C VAL A 83 5.06 1.70 -13.06
N PHE A 84 5.61 1.36 -14.24
CA PHE A 84 6.11 0.00 -14.53
C PHE A 84 7.25 -0.44 -13.60
N ALA A 85 8.16 0.46 -13.23
CA ALA A 85 9.20 0.15 -12.25
C ALA A 85 8.62 0.00 -10.84
N LEU A 86 7.69 0.89 -10.46
CA LEU A 86 6.98 0.81 -9.18
C LEU A 86 6.07 -0.42 -9.05
N TRP A 87 5.60 -1.02 -10.14
CA TRP A 87 4.86 -2.29 -10.09
C TRP A 87 5.77 -3.51 -9.86
N LYS A 88 7.06 -3.39 -10.21
CA LYS A 88 8.07 -4.42 -9.90
C LYS A 88 8.68 -4.25 -8.50
N VAL A 89 8.89 -3.01 -8.08
CA VAL A 89 9.48 -2.64 -6.79
C VAL A 89 8.66 -1.51 -6.15
N PRO A 90 7.51 -1.82 -5.51
CA PRO A 90 6.64 -0.79 -4.92
C PRO A 90 7.30 0.01 -3.81
N GLU A 91 8.19 -0.64 -3.05
CA GLU A 91 8.90 -0.05 -1.91
C GLU A 91 10.03 0.92 -2.32
N MET A 92 10.24 1.14 -3.62
CA MET A 92 11.21 2.13 -4.10
C MET A 92 10.85 3.57 -3.66
N LEU A 93 9.56 3.87 -3.46
CA LEU A 93 9.08 5.19 -3.05
C LEU A 93 8.02 5.09 -1.94
N PRO A 94 8.00 6.04 -0.99
CA PRO A 94 6.83 6.23 -0.13
C PRO A 94 5.62 6.65 -0.96
N SER A 95 4.41 6.25 -0.52
CA SER A 95 3.18 6.46 -1.28
C SER A 95 2.08 7.13 -0.45
N PHE A 96 1.40 8.11 -1.03
CA PHE A 96 0.12 8.58 -0.52
C PHE A 96 -1.00 7.61 -0.90
N MET A 97 -1.83 7.23 0.08
CA MET A 97 -3.06 6.49 -0.14
C MET A 97 -4.16 7.48 -0.54
N LEU A 98 -4.90 7.22 -1.62
CA LEU A 98 -6.11 7.99 -1.92
C LEU A 98 -7.23 7.71 -0.91
N LYS A 99 -8.15 8.67 -0.72
CA LYS A 99 -9.32 8.51 0.15
C LYS A 99 -10.32 7.46 -0.35
N GLY A 100 -10.29 7.15 -1.65
CA GLY A 100 -11.09 6.10 -2.29
C GLY A 100 -10.76 5.96 -3.78
N GLY A 101 -11.16 4.83 -4.38
CA GLY A 101 -10.93 4.53 -5.80
C GLY A 101 -11.40 5.61 -6.76
N GLU A 102 -12.57 6.20 -6.48
CA GLU A 102 -13.18 7.30 -7.25
C GLU A 102 -12.30 8.55 -7.40
N VAL A 103 -11.30 8.75 -6.54
CA VAL A 103 -10.38 9.90 -6.64
C VAL A 103 -9.31 9.67 -7.73
N SER A 104 -9.01 8.40 -8.06
CA SER A 104 -7.97 8.04 -9.03
C SER A 104 -8.22 8.62 -10.42
N ARG A 105 -9.50 8.74 -10.86
CA ARG A 105 -9.86 9.32 -12.17
C ARG A 105 -9.28 10.70 -12.41
N TYR A 106 -9.16 11.52 -11.36
CA TYR A 106 -8.57 12.86 -11.48
C TYR A 106 -7.05 12.79 -11.64
N VAL A 107 -6.39 11.90 -10.87
CA VAL A 107 -4.94 11.67 -10.93
C VAL A 107 -4.54 11.11 -12.29
N ILE A 108 -5.25 10.10 -12.81
CA ILE A 108 -5.01 9.54 -14.14
C ILE A 108 -5.57 10.41 -15.28
N GLY A 109 -6.39 11.41 -14.96
CA GLY A 109 -6.67 12.56 -15.83
C GLY A 109 -5.51 13.57 -15.91
N GLY A 110 -4.41 13.32 -15.18
CA GLY A 110 -3.24 14.21 -15.09
C GLY A 110 -3.48 15.47 -14.28
N ALA A 111 -4.36 15.42 -13.27
CA ALA A 111 -4.43 16.44 -12.23
C ALA A 111 -3.37 16.19 -11.14
N ASP A 112 -2.96 17.25 -10.45
CA ASP A 112 -2.11 17.14 -9.27
C ASP A 112 -2.93 16.65 -8.05
N LEU A 113 -2.30 15.88 -7.16
CA LEU A 113 -2.96 15.38 -5.96
C LEU A 113 -3.09 16.50 -4.92
N MET A 114 -4.31 16.71 -4.43
CA MET A 114 -4.62 17.65 -3.35
C MET A 114 -4.77 16.90 -2.03
N PHE A 115 -4.38 17.51 -0.91
CA PHE A 115 -4.49 16.88 0.42
C PHE A 115 -5.88 16.34 0.79
N PRO A 116 -7.02 17.00 0.45
CA PRO A 116 -8.35 16.44 0.71
C PRO A 116 -8.68 15.13 -0.01
N GLY A 117 -7.90 14.76 -1.04
CA GLY A 117 -8.02 13.48 -1.75
C GLY A 117 -7.19 12.35 -1.15
N ILE A 118 -6.40 12.62 -0.10
CA ILE A 118 -5.52 11.65 0.58
C ILE A 118 -6.25 11.06 1.78
N SER A 119 -6.12 9.75 1.98
CA SER A 119 -6.47 9.08 3.23
C SER A 119 -5.34 9.29 4.23
N ILE A 120 -5.65 9.84 5.40
CA ILE A 120 -4.68 10.11 6.46
C ILE A 120 -4.98 9.13 7.61
N PRO A 121 -4.02 8.27 8.01
CA PRO A 121 -4.24 7.30 9.06
C PRO A 121 -4.34 7.98 10.43
N SER A 122 -4.76 7.22 11.44
CA SER A 122 -4.84 7.65 12.85
C SER A 122 -3.52 8.22 13.38
N GLU A 123 -2.38 7.68 12.94
CA GLU A 123 -1.05 8.18 13.32
C GLU A 123 -0.68 9.53 12.67
N GLY A 124 -1.46 10.01 11.70
CA GLY A 124 -1.21 11.23 10.95
C GLY A 124 -0.37 11.03 9.68
N LEU A 125 0.19 12.12 9.15
CA LEU A 125 1.07 12.04 7.97
C LEU A 125 2.50 11.66 8.40
N PRO A 126 3.19 10.79 7.65
CA PRO A 126 4.62 10.55 7.83
C PRO A 126 5.43 11.84 7.57
N SER A 127 6.66 11.89 8.08
CA SER A 127 7.55 13.04 7.84
C SER A 127 8.10 13.02 6.42
N PHE A 128 7.95 14.14 5.70
CA PHE A 128 8.51 14.36 4.36
C PHE A 128 8.80 15.85 4.13
N LEU A 129 9.75 16.12 3.25
CA LEU A 129 10.13 17.47 2.81
C LEU A 129 9.42 17.82 1.50
N ALA A 130 9.47 19.10 1.12
CA ALA A 130 9.02 19.56 -0.19
C ALA A 130 10.03 19.16 -1.30
N GLY A 131 9.54 18.75 -2.47
CA GLY A 131 10.35 18.33 -3.61
C GLY A 131 10.78 16.85 -3.59
N GLU A 132 10.34 16.07 -2.60
CA GLU A 132 10.68 14.65 -2.48
C GLU A 132 9.86 13.79 -3.46
N PRO A 133 10.46 12.71 -4.01
CA PRO A 133 9.78 11.80 -4.92
C PRO A 133 8.80 10.91 -4.15
N TRP A 134 7.55 10.91 -4.57
CA TRP A 134 6.45 10.22 -3.89
C TRP A 134 5.51 9.56 -4.90
N ALA A 135 4.96 8.42 -4.52
CA ALA A 135 3.99 7.65 -5.29
C ALA A 135 2.54 7.90 -4.82
N VAL A 136 1.57 7.45 -5.62
CA VAL A 136 0.14 7.44 -5.27
C VAL A 136 -0.39 6.03 -5.44
N LYS A 137 -1.06 5.49 -4.43
CA LYS A 137 -1.73 4.18 -4.43
C LYS A 137 -3.24 4.34 -4.15
N VAL A 138 -4.04 3.35 -4.53
CA VAL A 138 -5.49 3.29 -4.26
C VAL A 138 -5.74 2.33 -3.08
N PRO A 139 -6.72 2.59 -2.18
CA PRO A 139 -7.13 1.60 -1.17
C PRO A 139 -7.42 0.24 -1.82
N GLY A 140 -6.92 -0.84 -1.21
CA GLY A 140 -7.07 -2.18 -1.77
C GLY A 140 -6.22 -2.46 -3.02
N ASN A 141 -5.35 -1.56 -3.46
CA ASN A 141 -4.46 -1.82 -4.60
C ASN A 141 -3.00 -1.46 -4.27
N ALA A 142 -2.14 -2.48 -4.16
CA ALA A 142 -0.74 -2.32 -3.79
C ALA A 142 0.09 -1.60 -4.87
N ALA A 143 -0.35 -1.63 -6.13
CA ALA A 143 0.37 -1.08 -7.27
C ALA A 143 0.16 0.43 -7.41
N PRO A 144 1.24 1.25 -7.47
CA PRO A 144 1.11 2.69 -7.66
C PRO A 144 0.49 3.10 -9.00
N ILE A 145 -0.42 4.07 -8.96
CA ILE A 145 -1.10 4.62 -10.15
C ILE A 145 -0.39 5.84 -10.73
N ALA A 146 0.42 6.53 -9.93
CA ALA A 146 1.11 7.75 -10.31
C ALA A 146 2.35 8.01 -9.43
N VAL A 147 3.22 8.88 -9.92
CA VAL A 147 4.44 9.36 -9.27
C VAL A 147 4.58 10.87 -9.47
N GLY A 148 5.21 11.55 -8.51
CA GLY A 148 5.38 12.99 -8.53
C GLY A 148 6.37 13.52 -7.51
N SER A 149 6.40 14.84 -7.35
CA SER A 149 7.16 15.53 -6.30
C SER A 149 6.20 16.11 -5.25
N THR A 150 6.50 15.98 -3.97
CA THR A 150 5.77 16.72 -2.92
C THR A 150 5.89 18.22 -3.14
N THR A 151 4.84 18.98 -2.86
CA THR A 151 4.84 20.45 -3.08
C THR A 151 4.93 21.30 -1.83
N MET A 152 4.84 20.68 -0.65
CA MET A 152 5.15 21.26 0.66
C MET A 152 5.62 20.12 1.58
N SER A 153 6.24 20.45 2.71
CA SER A 153 6.59 19.48 3.76
C SER A 153 5.37 19.02 4.56
N SER A 154 5.52 17.91 5.30
CA SER A 154 4.50 17.42 6.24
C SER A 154 4.09 18.48 7.28
N VAL A 155 5.06 19.22 7.81
CA VAL A 155 4.84 20.30 8.79
C VAL A 155 4.05 21.46 8.19
N GLU A 156 4.38 21.87 6.96
CA GLU A 156 3.63 22.91 6.24
C GLU A 156 2.20 22.46 5.90
N ALA A 157 2.02 21.19 5.52
CA ALA A 157 0.70 20.61 5.23
C ALA A 157 -0.22 20.61 6.47
N ILE A 158 0.31 20.21 7.63
CA ILE A 158 -0.41 20.25 8.91
C ILE A 158 -0.75 21.70 9.28
N LYS A 159 0.21 22.63 9.16
CA LYS A 159 -0.01 24.07 9.42
C LYS A 159 -1.04 24.70 8.47
N ALA A 160 -1.12 24.23 7.22
CA ALA A 160 -2.13 24.63 6.24
C ALA A 160 -3.50 23.96 6.44
N GLY A 161 -3.66 23.13 7.47
CA GLY A 161 -4.90 22.39 7.74
C GLY A 161 -5.23 21.36 6.66
N LEU A 162 -4.20 20.72 6.08
CA LEU A 162 -4.32 19.66 5.07
C LEU A 162 -5.08 20.14 3.82
N ARG A 163 -4.73 21.34 3.35
CA ARG A 163 -5.32 22.00 2.17
C ARG A 163 -4.28 22.36 1.14
N GLY A 164 -4.72 22.44 -0.11
CA GLY A 164 -3.87 22.71 -1.26
C GLY A 164 -3.23 21.44 -1.83
N LYS A 165 -2.18 21.66 -2.63
CA LYS A 165 -1.50 20.62 -3.41
C LYS A 165 -0.54 19.82 -2.52
N ALA A 166 -0.68 18.50 -2.56
CA ALA A 166 0.22 17.57 -1.88
C ALA A 166 1.33 17.08 -2.83
N LEU A 167 0.96 16.63 -4.03
CA LEU A 167 1.86 16.05 -5.01
C LEU A 167 1.67 16.68 -6.39
N ARG A 168 2.76 17.18 -6.99
CA ARG A 168 2.84 17.55 -8.40
C ARG A 168 3.09 16.30 -9.23
N VAL A 169 2.09 15.85 -10.00
CA VAL A 169 2.12 14.56 -10.70
C VAL A 169 2.98 14.65 -11.97
N THR A 170 4.08 13.91 -11.98
CA THR A 170 5.00 13.85 -13.12
C THR A 170 4.58 12.75 -14.10
N HIS A 171 4.24 11.56 -13.63
CA HIS A 171 3.84 10.44 -14.50
C HIS A 171 2.70 9.64 -13.87
N TYR A 172 1.79 9.12 -14.69
CA TYR A 172 0.60 8.41 -14.25
C TYR A 172 0.17 7.33 -15.25
N TYR A 173 -0.59 6.35 -14.76
CA TYR A 173 -1.20 5.29 -15.56
C TYR A 173 -2.07 5.86 -16.68
N ARG A 174 -1.90 5.36 -17.92
CA ARG A 174 -2.51 5.88 -19.17
C ARG A 174 -2.06 7.28 -19.61
N ASP A 175 -0.97 7.83 -19.09
CA ASP A 175 -0.30 8.97 -19.72
C ASP A 175 0.46 8.56 -20.99
N SER A 176 1.01 9.53 -21.73
CA SER A 176 1.71 9.26 -23.00
C SER A 176 3.01 8.46 -22.85
N LEU A 177 3.58 8.34 -21.66
CA LEU A 177 4.73 7.46 -21.39
C LEU A 177 4.28 6.03 -21.08
N TRP A 178 3.11 5.86 -20.44
CA TRP A 178 2.51 4.52 -20.31
C TRP A 178 2.03 3.98 -21.67
N ASN A 179 1.34 4.81 -22.46
CA ASN A 179 0.88 4.44 -23.81
C ASN A 179 2.00 4.31 -24.85
N SER A 180 3.25 4.67 -24.53
CA SER A 180 4.38 4.48 -25.47
C SER A 180 4.89 3.04 -25.53
N VAL A 181 4.28 2.11 -24.78
CA VAL A 181 4.70 0.70 -24.74
C VAL A 181 3.62 -0.19 -25.32
N GLU A 182 4.04 -1.08 -26.22
CA GLU A 182 3.18 -2.08 -26.83
C GLU A 182 2.62 -3.06 -25.78
N GLY A 183 1.39 -3.54 -26.01
CA GLY A 183 0.72 -4.51 -25.13
C GLY A 183 0.01 -3.94 -23.90
N HIS A 184 0.19 -2.65 -23.56
CA HIS A 184 -0.62 -1.94 -22.54
C HIS A 184 -0.77 -2.68 -21.20
N HIS A 185 0.32 -3.25 -20.69
CA HIS A 185 0.33 -4.07 -19.47
C HIS A 185 -0.23 -3.31 -18.24
N VAL A 186 -1.04 -4.01 -17.45
CA VAL A 186 -1.54 -3.60 -16.13
C VAL A 186 -1.24 -4.69 -15.08
N PRO A 187 -1.03 -4.34 -13.80
CA PRO A 187 -0.61 -5.32 -12.79
C PRO A 187 -1.76 -6.19 -12.27
N ASN A 188 -3.00 -5.69 -12.27
CA ASN A 188 -4.21 -6.44 -11.87
C ASN A 188 -5.47 -5.86 -12.55
N ALA A 189 -6.60 -6.55 -12.37
CA ALA A 189 -7.89 -6.19 -12.96
C ALA A 189 -8.52 -4.91 -12.38
N GLY A 190 -7.97 -4.34 -11.30
CA GLY A 190 -8.42 -3.08 -10.72
C GLY A 190 -8.04 -1.84 -11.56
N PHE A 191 -7.17 -1.97 -12.56
CA PHE A 191 -6.76 -0.88 -13.46
C PHE A 191 -7.70 -0.78 -14.66
N LEU A 192 -8.79 -0.01 -14.52
CA LEU A 192 -9.76 0.22 -15.59
C LEU A 192 -9.37 1.41 -16.49
N GLU A 193 -10.19 1.71 -17.49
CA GLU A 193 -9.98 2.78 -18.48
C GLU A 193 -9.91 4.17 -17.83
N ASP A 194 -10.91 4.51 -17.00
CA ASP A 194 -11.14 5.86 -16.46
C ASP A 194 -10.94 5.97 -14.94
N VAL A 195 -10.76 4.83 -14.25
CA VAL A 195 -10.59 4.73 -12.80
C VAL A 195 -9.68 3.56 -12.45
N VAL A 196 -8.98 3.65 -11.33
CA VAL A 196 -8.30 2.51 -10.68
C VAL A 196 -8.97 2.24 -9.35
N LEU A 197 -9.33 0.97 -9.13
CA LEU A 197 -10.03 0.46 -7.95
C LEU A 197 -9.16 -0.54 -7.18
N GLU A 198 -9.72 -1.07 -6.10
CA GLU A 198 -9.19 -2.23 -5.37
C GLU A 198 -8.94 -3.43 -6.30
N ASP A 199 -7.94 -4.26 -5.96
CA ASP A 199 -7.64 -5.48 -6.71
C ASP A 199 -8.72 -6.54 -6.47
N PRO A 200 -9.51 -6.96 -7.49
CA PRO A 200 -10.57 -7.95 -7.32
C PRO A 200 -10.08 -9.30 -6.78
N ALA A 201 -8.80 -9.65 -6.97
CA ALA A 201 -8.24 -10.89 -6.43
C ALA A 201 -8.17 -10.88 -4.89
N LEU A 202 -8.04 -9.70 -4.26
CA LEU A 202 -8.02 -9.59 -2.80
C LEU A 202 -9.41 -9.87 -2.21
N LEU A 203 -10.48 -9.42 -2.86
CA LEU A 203 -11.87 -9.70 -2.45
C LEU A 203 -12.16 -11.22 -2.45
N VAL A 204 -11.69 -11.95 -3.47
CA VAL A 204 -11.78 -13.41 -3.53
C VAL A 204 -10.97 -14.06 -2.41
N SER A 205 -9.76 -13.56 -2.14
CA SER A 205 -8.89 -14.11 -1.09
C SER A 205 -9.50 -14.02 0.32
N VAL A 206 -10.20 -12.92 0.64
CA VAL A 206 -10.91 -12.72 1.92
C VAL A 206 -12.09 -13.69 2.05
N GLN A 207 -12.81 -13.98 0.97
CA GLN A 207 -13.88 -14.98 0.95
C GLN A 207 -13.33 -16.41 1.15
N THR A 208 -12.16 -16.74 0.58
CA THR A 208 -11.54 -18.06 0.78
C THR A 208 -10.88 -18.23 2.16
N ALA A 209 -10.34 -17.15 2.76
CA ALA A 209 -9.71 -17.21 4.08
C ALA A 209 -10.71 -17.48 5.22
N SER A 210 -12.00 -17.20 5.00
CA SER A 210 -13.09 -17.60 5.90
C SER A 210 -13.51 -19.07 5.77
N SER A 211 -12.84 -19.86 4.93
CA SER A 211 -13.22 -21.25 4.62
C SER A 211 -12.01 -22.20 4.53
N CYS A 212 -11.15 -22.20 5.55
CA CYS A 212 -10.08 -23.19 5.68
C CYS A 212 -9.75 -23.57 7.13
N GLU A 213 -10.71 -24.18 7.82
CA GLU A 213 -10.40 -25.17 8.85
C GLU A 213 -10.69 -26.57 8.30
N VAL A 214 -9.65 -27.41 8.20
CA VAL A 214 -9.77 -28.85 7.99
C VAL A 214 -8.93 -29.55 9.04
N VAL A 215 -9.63 -30.31 9.86
CA VAL A 215 -9.14 -31.15 10.96
C VAL A 215 -7.98 -32.04 10.50
N SER A 216 -6.95 -32.17 11.35
CA SER A 216 -5.98 -33.26 11.30
C SER A 216 -6.08 -34.04 12.60
N ASP A 217 -6.81 -35.17 12.57
CA ASP A 217 -6.92 -36.07 13.70
C ASP A 217 -5.55 -36.67 14.07
N ALA A 218 -5.26 -36.70 15.36
CA ALA A 218 -4.13 -37.43 15.93
C ALA A 218 -4.63 -38.66 16.70
N PRO A 219 -3.91 -39.78 16.63
CA PRO A 219 -3.92 -40.78 17.70
C PRO A 219 -2.59 -40.76 18.46
N TYR A 220 -2.68 -40.75 19.80
CA TYR A 220 -1.59 -41.05 20.72
C TYR A 220 -1.18 -42.54 20.64
N ASP A 221 0.10 -42.86 20.83
CA ASP A 221 0.53 -43.90 21.78
C ASP A 221 2.00 -43.74 22.24
N GLU A 222 2.40 -44.50 23.26
CA GLU A 222 3.53 -44.28 24.16
C GLU A 222 4.96 -44.68 23.68
N SER A 223 5.92 -44.25 24.51
CA SER A 223 7.36 -44.52 24.58
C SER A 223 7.93 -45.84 24.02
N HIS A 224 9.19 -45.80 23.56
CA HIS A 224 10.28 -46.56 24.22
C HIS A 224 11.69 -46.05 23.87
N ASP A 225 12.61 -46.24 24.83
CA ASP A 225 14.05 -45.93 24.79
C ASP A 225 14.87 -47.01 24.04
N ILE A 226 16.06 -46.62 23.55
CA ILE A 226 17.33 -47.39 23.39
C ILE A 226 18.27 -46.57 22.49
N GLY A 227 19.42 -46.14 23.00
CA GLY A 227 20.43 -45.38 22.25
C GLY A 227 21.72 -46.16 21.96
N SER A 228 22.70 -45.49 21.33
CA SER A 228 24.16 -45.76 21.41
C SER A 228 24.98 -44.76 20.57
N LYS A 229 25.92 -44.06 21.24
CA LYS A 229 27.39 -43.95 20.97
C LYS A 229 27.90 -43.61 19.55
N GLU A 230 29.03 -42.93 19.34
CA GLU A 230 30.26 -42.62 20.13
C GLU A 230 30.92 -41.33 19.51
N VAL A 231 31.37 -40.30 20.26
CA VAL A 231 32.66 -40.05 20.98
C VAL A 231 33.69 -39.16 20.25
N GLY A 232 34.38 -38.31 21.03
CA GLY A 232 35.53 -37.44 20.67
C GLY A 232 35.34 -36.00 21.20
N GLU A 233 35.71 -35.62 22.44
CA GLU A 233 37.07 -35.26 22.92
C GLU A 233 37.81 -34.24 22.01
N LEU A 234 38.52 -33.19 22.45
CA LEU A 234 38.90 -32.58 23.75
C LEU A 234 39.33 -31.10 23.44
N ALA A 235 39.63 -30.14 24.32
CA ALA A 235 39.91 -30.09 25.77
C ALA A 235 39.41 -28.77 26.44
N HIS A 236 40.12 -28.26 27.45
CA HIS A 236 39.82 -27.11 28.32
C HIS A 236 41.09 -26.26 28.57
N SER A 237 41.00 -24.94 28.74
CA SER A 237 41.85 -24.05 29.60
C SER A 237 41.37 -22.59 29.44
N SER A 238 40.90 -21.89 30.49
CA SER A 238 41.66 -21.17 31.56
C SER A 238 42.21 -19.80 31.10
N ASP A 239 42.14 -18.69 31.85
CA ASP A 239 41.79 -18.49 33.29
C ASP A 239 41.47 -17.00 33.67
N VAL A 240 40.81 -16.81 34.83
CA VAL A 240 40.96 -15.69 35.83
C VAL A 240 40.77 -14.23 35.35
N VAL A 241 39.66 -13.52 35.66
CA VAL A 241 39.22 -12.90 36.95
C VAL A 241 40.03 -11.67 37.43
N SER A 242 39.36 -10.51 37.60
CA SER A 242 39.46 -9.65 38.80
C SER A 242 38.41 -8.51 38.81
N GLU A 243 37.95 -8.17 40.01
CA GLU A 243 36.91 -7.17 40.33
C GLU A 243 37.50 -5.76 40.56
N THR A 244 36.68 -4.69 40.52
CA THR A 244 36.45 -3.80 41.69
C THR A 244 35.42 -2.67 41.45
N ASN A 245 34.54 -2.49 42.45
CA ASN A 245 33.75 -1.28 42.76
C ASN A 245 34.52 -0.49 43.87
N PRO A 246 34.31 0.82 44.17
CA PRO A 246 33.10 1.27 44.92
C PRO A 246 32.61 2.76 44.88
N ALA A 247 31.31 2.92 45.13
CA ALA A 247 30.56 3.87 46.01
C ALA A 247 30.94 5.37 46.24
N SER A 248 29.94 6.27 46.09
CA SER A 248 29.40 7.29 47.06
C SER A 248 28.30 8.15 46.35
N VAL A 249 27.07 8.44 46.82
CA VAL A 249 26.52 9.02 48.09
C VAL A 249 26.77 10.55 48.15
N THR A 250 25.82 11.51 48.31
CA THR A 250 24.54 11.62 49.08
C THR A 250 23.61 12.77 48.57
N GLU A 251 22.29 12.70 48.86
CA GLU A 251 21.27 13.75 49.27
C GLU A 251 21.23 15.18 48.64
N ALA A 252 20.09 15.87 48.40
CA ALA A 252 18.91 16.12 49.27
C ALA A 252 17.68 16.70 48.50
N GLY A 253 16.47 16.70 49.11
CA GLY A 253 15.23 17.34 48.62
C GLY A 253 15.06 18.83 49.06
N PRO A 254 13.83 19.42 49.14
CA PRO A 254 12.50 18.77 49.21
C PRO A 254 11.28 19.50 48.55
N ALA A 255 10.10 18.87 48.71
CA ALA A 255 8.79 19.45 49.09
C ALA A 255 7.65 19.78 48.07
N HIS A 256 6.45 19.37 48.51
CA HIS A 256 5.07 19.78 48.19
C HIS A 256 4.40 19.23 46.90
N ASP A 257 3.15 18.71 46.89
CA ASP A 257 2.30 17.86 47.77
C ASP A 257 0.81 18.08 47.36
N LYS A 258 -0.02 17.02 47.47
CA LYS A 258 -1.50 16.92 47.23
C LYS A 258 -1.96 16.84 45.75
N MET A 259 -3.02 16.09 45.38
CA MET A 259 -4.13 15.52 46.18
C MET A 259 -4.68 14.18 45.62
N GLU A 260 -5.29 13.40 46.52
CA GLU A 260 -6.15 12.19 46.37
C GLU A 260 -7.10 12.23 45.14
N GLN A 261 -7.43 11.17 44.38
CA GLN A 261 -7.75 9.74 44.66
C GLN A 261 -9.01 9.52 45.51
N LEU A 262 -10.13 9.10 44.92
CA LEU A 262 -11.21 8.40 45.63
C LEU A 262 -12.09 7.59 44.66
N SER A 263 -12.69 6.53 45.19
CA SER A 263 -13.44 5.50 44.46
C SER A 263 -14.78 5.20 45.14
N ALA A 264 -15.57 4.35 44.47
CA ALA A 264 -16.71 3.58 44.98
C ALA A 264 -18.11 4.23 44.97
N ASP A 265 -18.92 3.65 44.07
CA ASP A 265 -20.24 3.06 44.32
C ASP A 265 -21.51 3.93 44.37
N VAL A 266 -22.49 3.49 43.57
CA VAL A 266 -23.92 3.25 43.88
C VAL A 266 -24.56 2.84 42.54
N GLY A 267 -25.19 1.66 42.51
CA GLY A 267 -25.82 1.11 41.32
C GLY A 267 -27.32 1.38 41.20
N ASP A 268 -27.94 0.50 40.41
CA ASP A 268 -29.38 0.33 40.16
C ASP A 268 -30.04 1.24 39.09
N LEU A 269 -30.31 0.62 37.93
CA LEU A 269 -31.63 0.67 37.30
C LEU A 269 -31.76 -0.44 36.25
N GLN A 270 -32.69 -1.37 36.50
CA GLN A 270 -32.99 -2.50 35.63
C GLN A 270 -33.71 -2.08 34.34
N VAL A 271 -33.41 -2.77 33.24
CA VAL A 271 -34.39 -3.02 32.17
C VAL A 271 -34.43 -4.53 31.94
N LYS A 272 -35.64 -5.09 31.94
CA LYS A 272 -35.90 -6.50 31.69
C LYS A 272 -36.00 -6.74 30.18
N ASP A 273 -35.49 -7.88 29.74
CA ASP A 273 -36.19 -8.74 28.77
C ASP A 273 -35.80 -10.20 29.07
N ASP A 274 -36.75 -10.99 29.56
CA ASP A 274 -36.63 -12.44 29.77
C ASP A 274 -37.17 -13.16 28.52
N ILE A 275 -36.37 -14.03 27.87
CA ILE A 275 -36.76 -15.34 27.27
C ILE A 275 -35.42 -16.13 27.11
N PRO A 276 -35.36 -17.46 27.38
CA PRO A 276 -34.14 -18.07 27.92
C PRO A 276 -33.18 -18.68 26.88
N MET A 277 -31.96 -18.84 27.36
CA MET A 277 -30.88 -19.66 26.79
C MET A 277 -31.25 -21.16 26.85
N ASP A 278 -31.11 -21.86 25.73
CA ASP A 278 -30.97 -23.31 25.69
C ASP A 278 -29.66 -23.63 24.94
N GLU A 279 -28.74 -24.31 25.61
CA GLU A 279 -27.46 -24.71 25.02
C GLU A 279 -27.65 -26.02 24.25
N SER A 280 -27.69 -25.94 22.93
CA SER A 280 -27.45 -27.12 22.08
C SER A 280 -26.41 -26.82 21.01
N THR A 281 -25.26 -27.46 21.16
CA THR A 281 -24.20 -27.60 20.16
C THR A 281 -24.73 -28.13 18.82
N VAL A 282 -24.47 -27.44 17.69
CA VAL A 282 -24.04 -27.99 16.37
C VAL A 282 -23.56 -26.81 15.51
N ASP A 283 -22.40 -26.97 14.85
CA ASP A 283 -22.00 -26.13 13.71
C ASP A 283 -22.85 -26.43 12.47
N GLU A 284 -23.90 -25.64 12.20
CA GLU A 284 -24.58 -25.67 10.91
C GLU A 284 -24.04 -24.56 9.98
N LYS A 285 -23.24 -24.98 9.00
CA LYS A 285 -22.97 -24.17 7.80
C LYS A 285 -24.27 -23.97 7.03
N HIS A 286 -24.99 -22.89 7.31
CA HIS A 286 -26.12 -22.43 6.50
C HIS A 286 -25.65 -22.12 5.07
N THR A 287 -25.69 -23.15 4.24
CA THR A 287 -25.65 -23.01 2.79
C THR A 287 -27.03 -22.44 2.43
N LEU A 288 -27.10 -21.12 2.24
CA LEU A 288 -28.37 -20.42 1.96
C LEU A 288 -29.12 -21.16 0.86
N SER A 289 -30.37 -21.54 1.13
CA SER A 289 -31.22 -22.17 0.14
C SER A 289 -31.57 -21.15 -0.93
N ILE A 290 -32.07 -21.65 -2.08
CA ILE A 290 -32.55 -20.77 -3.16
C ILE A 290 -33.67 -19.85 -2.63
N GLU A 291 -34.50 -20.36 -1.71
CA GLU A 291 -35.59 -19.62 -1.07
C GLU A 291 -35.07 -18.50 -0.15
N ASP A 292 -33.95 -18.70 0.55
CA ASP A 292 -33.29 -17.67 1.35
C ASP A 292 -32.66 -16.58 0.47
N VAL A 293 -32.05 -16.97 -0.65
CA VAL A 293 -31.48 -16.04 -1.64
C VAL A 293 -32.57 -15.19 -2.28
N ASP A 294 -33.68 -15.80 -2.71
CA ASP A 294 -34.83 -15.09 -3.28
C ASP A 294 -35.45 -14.13 -2.24
N THR A 295 -35.56 -14.54 -0.97
CA THR A 295 -36.02 -13.67 0.13
C THR A 295 -35.09 -12.48 0.36
N CYS A 296 -33.77 -12.67 0.28
CA CYS A 296 -32.81 -11.57 0.33
C CYS A 296 -32.92 -10.62 -0.87
N LEU A 297 -33.15 -11.15 -2.07
CA LEU A 297 -33.34 -10.35 -3.28
C LEU A 297 -34.62 -9.50 -3.21
N ASP A 298 -35.73 -10.08 -2.75
CA ASP A 298 -36.98 -9.36 -2.50
C ASP A 298 -36.80 -8.23 -1.47
N TYR A 299 -36.08 -8.49 -0.38
CA TYR A 299 -35.77 -7.46 0.61
C TYR A 299 -34.93 -6.32 0.02
N CYS A 300 -33.91 -6.64 -0.78
CA CYS A 300 -33.09 -5.65 -1.49
C CYS A 300 -33.92 -4.83 -2.49
N LEU A 301 -34.83 -5.47 -3.24
CA LEU A 301 -35.73 -4.80 -4.18
C LEU A 301 -36.68 -3.84 -3.47
N LEU A 302 -37.33 -4.28 -2.39
CA LEU A 302 -38.22 -3.46 -1.57
C LEU A 302 -37.49 -2.25 -0.98
N GLN A 303 -36.26 -2.44 -0.48
CA GLN A 303 -35.45 -1.36 0.07
C GLN A 303 -34.97 -0.38 -1.02
N ALA A 304 -34.66 -0.87 -2.23
CA ALA A 304 -34.34 -0.03 -3.37
C ALA A 304 -35.56 0.82 -3.80
N LEU A 305 -36.75 0.21 -3.90
CA LEU A 305 -38.00 0.91 -4.21
C LEU A 305 -38.32 1.99 -3.17
N HIS A 306 -38.25 1.64 -1.88
CA HIS A 306 -38.51 2.57 -0.77
C HIS A 306 -37.55 3.78 -0.73
N THR A 307 -36.30 3.61 -1.17
CA THR A 307 -35.31 4.70 -1.19
C THR A 307 -35.30 5.53 -2.47
N THR A 308 -35.79 4.99 -3.59
CA THR A 308 -35.71 5.64 -4.91
C THR A 308 -37.04 6.19 -5.43
N VAL A 309 -38.16 5.52 -5.16
CA VAL A 309 -39.51 5.91 -5.61
C VAL A 309 -40.15 6.84 -4.59
N LYS A 310 -40.85 7.87 -5.06
CA LYS A 310 -41.63 8.80 -4.23
C LYS A 310 -43.08 8.81 -4.69
N ASP A 311 -44.03 9.14 -3.83
CA ASP A 311 -45.47 9.12 -4.14
C ASP A 311 -45.85 9.87 -5.44
N LYS A 312 -45.12 10.95 -5.76
CA LYS A 312 -45.29 11.74 -7.00
C LYS A 312 -44.93 11.00 -8.30
N ASP A 313 -44.19 9.90 -8.19
CA ASP A 313 -43.69 9.10 -9.32
C ASP A 313 -44.61 7.89 -9.59
N LEU A 314 -45.72 7.76 -8.85
CA LEU A 314 -46.77 6.75 -9.05
C LEU A 314 -47.98 7.34 -9.83
N PRO A 315 -48.64 6.54 -10.69
CA PRO A 315 -48.33 5.15 -11.04
C PRO A 315 -47.17 5.06 -12.06
N MET A 316 -46.18 4.23 -11.76
CA MET A 316 -45.05 3.95 -12.66
C MET A 316 -45.36 2.80 -13.62
N PRO A 317 -44.92 2.84 -14.89
CA PRO A 317 -45.04 1.71 -15.81
C PRO A 317 -44.24 0.49 -15.32
N GLY A 318 -44.79 -0.71 -15.47
CA GLY A 318 -44.10 -1.94 -15.06
C GLY A 318 -42.72 -2.10 -15.72
N SER A 319 -42.55 -1.63 -16.95
CA SER A 319 -41.29 -1.63 -17.71
C SER A 319 -40.18 -0.73 -17.14
N THR A 320 -40.40 -0.06 -16.01
CA THR A 320 -39.35 0.69 -15.29
C THR A 320 -38.56 -0.22 -14.32
N LEU A 321 -39.00 -1.47 -14.11
CA LEU A 321 -38.40 -2.43 -13.17
C LEU A 321 -37.83 -3.70 -13.84
N TRP A 322 -37.74 -3.73 -15.17
CA TRP A 322 -37.22 -4.85 -15.99
C TRP A 322 -36.16 -4.35 -16.98
#